data_AF-A0A9E5KNP1-F1
#
_entry.id   AF-A0A9E5KNP1-F1
#
_cell.length_a   1.000
_cell.length_b   1.000
_cell.length_c   1.000
_cell.angle_alpha   90.00
_cell.angle_beta   90.00
_cell.angle_gamma   90.00
#
_symmetry.space_group_name_H-M   'P 1'
#
loop_
_entity.id
_entity.type
_entity.pdbx_description
1 polymer ?
#
loop_
_entity_poly.entity_id
_entity_poly.type
_entity_poly.pdbx_seq_one_letter_code
_entity_poly.pdbx_strand_id
1 'polypeptide(L)'
;MTPEDRRKPRDPAQTPEHVDASMPDVVDRRVGIDRRDISPDPTNLERRRGPGRRLTDFVKTAEEGEMNREQYLFLLAIDAFKRVNHKTFPSWTDVLEIIRKLGYRKTMPSELNLGSRATDWTEKGNVPSGVNKPAEQREE
;
A
#
# COMPACT_ATOMS: atom_id res chain seq x y z
N MET A 1 52.80 -74.66 38.89
CA MET A 1 53.26 -74.45 37.50
C MET A 1 52.44 -73.30 36.95
N THR A 2 53.07 -72.16 36.68
CA THR A 2 52.52 -70.94 36.05
C THR A 2 52.09 -71.22 34.59
N PRO A 3 51.51 -70.30 33.79
CA PRO A 3 51.42 -68.83 33.98
C PRO A 3 50.11 -68.13 33.51
N GLU A 4 50.09 -66.81 33.80
CA GLU A 4 49.59 -65.66 33.01
C GLU A 4 48.10 -65.63 32.60
N ASP A 5 47.38 -64.51 32.64
CA ASP A 5 47.70 -63.20 32.07
C ASP A 5 46.77 -62.10 32.68
N ARG A 6 47.17 -60.83 32.63
CA ARG A 6 46.63 -59.72 33.46
C ARG A 6 46.02 -58.58 32.62
N ARG A 7 44.83 -58.10 33.06
CA ARG A 7 44.24 -56.71 33.00
C ARG A 7 43.20 -56.39 31.90
N LYS A 8 41.99 -55.97 32.34
CA LYS A 8 41.52 -54.56 32.45
C LYS A 8 40.13 -54.49 33.16
N PRO A 9 39.78 -53.43 33.92
CA PRO A 9 38.54 -53.41 34.72
C PRO A 9 37.48 -52.34 34.34
N ARG A 10 36.23 -52.66 34.74
CA ARG A 10 35.08 -51.83 35.20
C ARG A 10 34.24 -50.98 34.21
N ASP A 11 33.01 -51.46 33.99
CA ASP A 11 31.73 -50.72 34.13
C ASP A 11 31.40 -50.56 35.64
N PRO A 12 30.55 -49.62 36.13
CA PRO A 12 29.19 -49.35 35.63
C PRO A 12 28.62 -47.92 35.87
N ALA A 13 27.45 -47.62 35.28
CA ALA A 13 26.26 -47.10 35.97
C ALA A 13 25.38 -46.20 35.07
N GLN A 14 24.18 -46.69 34.76
CA GLN A 14 23.04 -45.89 34.35
C GLN A 14 22.42 -45.21 35.57
N THR A 15 21.96 -43.96 35.42
CA THR A 15 21.00 -43.31 36.32
C THR A 15 19.91 -42.67 35.46
N PRO A 16 18.62 -42.85 35.77
CA PRO A 16 17.50 -42.26 35.04
C PRO A 16 17.01 -41.00 35.75
N GLU A 17 16.65 -39.92 35.04
CA GLU A 17 15.88 -38.83 35.65
C GLU A 17 14.95 -38.14 34.62
N HIS A 18 13.66 -38.24 34.97
CA HIS A 18 12.54 -37.32 34.86
C HIS A 18 12.41 -36.23 33.77
N VAL A 19 11.20 -36.25 33.19
CA VAL A 19 10.53 -35.26 32.34
C VAL A 19 10.22 -33.97 33.10
N ASP A 20 10.42 -32.81 32.45
CA ASP A 20 9.53 -31.66 32.62
C ASP A 20 9.35 -30.93 31.27
N ALA A 21 8.11 -30.55 30.98
CA ALA A 21 7.67 -29.96 29.74
C ALA A 21 7.15 -28.55 30.01
N SER A 22 7.83 -27.52 29.49
CA SER A 22 7.19 -26.24 29.16
C SER A 22 8.15 -25.35 28.37
N MET A 23 7.82 -25.05 27.10
CA MET A 23 7.79 -23.70 26.48
C MET A 23 7.68 -23.79 24.94
N PRO A 24 7.00 -22.82 24.29
CA PRO A 24 6.52 -22.94 22.91
C PRO A 24 7.64 -22.88 21.87
N ASP A 25 7.47 -23.71 20.84
CA ASP A 25 8.34 -23.89 19.68
C ASP A 25 8.69 -22.55 19.02
N VAL A 26 9.97 -22.17 19.14
CA VAL A 26 10.55 -21.04 18.43
C VAL A 26 10.66 -21.46 16.97
N VAL A 27 9.66 -21.11 16.16
CA VAL A 27 9.70 -21.35 14.72
C VAL A 27 10.99 -20.75 14.16
N ASP A 28 11.88 -21.62 13.70
CA ASP A 28 13.19 -21.25 13.16
C ASP A 28 12.98 -20.29 11.98
N ARG A 29 13.51 -19.07 12.09
CA ARG A 29 13.42 -18.02 11.05
C ARG A 29 14.11 -18.41 9.75
N ARG A 30 14.79 -19.56 9.68
CA ARG A 30 15.47 -20.06 8.48
C ARG A 30 14.57 -20.75 7.45
N VAL A 31 13.33 -21.11 7.78
CA VAL A 31 12.37 -21.69 6.82
C VAL A 31 11.51 -20.62 6.10
N GLY A 32 11.88 -19.34 6.20
CA GLY A 32 11.24 -18.28 5.44
C GLY A 32 11.47 -18.44 3.94
N ILE A 33 10.39 -18.38 3.16
CA ILE A 33 10.39 -18.30 1.69
C ILE A 33 11.49 -17.34 1.20
N ASP A 34 12.30 -17.80 0.24
CA ASP A 34 13.31 -16.97 -0.40
C ASP A 34 12.62 -15.75 -1.02
N ARG A 35 13.03 -14.56 -0.61
CA ARG A 35 12.45 -13.30 -1.09
C ARG A 35 12.63 -13.09 -2.59
N ARG A 36 13.48 -13.88 -3.25
CA ARG A 36 13.68 -13.90 -4.70
C ARG A 36 12.58 -14.62 -5.47
N ASP A 37 11.86 -15.55 -4.82
CA ASP A 37 10.74 -16.30 -5.42
C ASP A 37 9.39 -15.59 -5.26
N ILE A 38 9.37 -14.42 -4.59
CA ILE A 38 8.18 -13.59 -4.44
C ILE A 38 8.01 -12.80 -5.74
N SER A 39 6.99 -13.17 -6.53
CA SER A 39 6.58 -12.48 -7.76
C SER A 39 6.41 -10.98 -7.51
N PRO A 40 6.88 -10.09 -8.40
CA PRO A 40 6.72 -8.65 -8.23
C PRO A 40 5.24 -8.28 -8.18
N ASP A 41 4.87 -7.53 -7.14
CA ASP A 41 3.52 -7.02 -6.96
C ASP A 41 3.16 -6.10 -8.16
N PRO A 42 2.12 -6.42 -8.96
CA PRO A 42 1.81 -5.68 -10.19
C PRO A 42 1.30 -4.25 -9.91
N THR A 43 1.07 -3.93 -8.64
CA THR A 43 0.48 -2.67 -8.23
C THR A 43 1.41 -1.47 -8.41
N ASN A 44 2.73 -1.64 -8.61
CA ASN A 44 3.70 -0.53 -8.79
C ASN A 44 3.60 0.54 -7.67
N LEU A 45 3.05 0.18 -6.51
CA LEU A 45 2.83 1.05 -5.36
C LEU A 45 3.81 0.73 -4.21
N GLU A 46 4.49 -0.42 -4.25
CA GLU A 46 5.53 -0.75 -3.29
C GLU A 46 6.80 0.09 -3.52
N ARG A 47 7.09 0.98 -2.57
CA ARG A 47 8.32 1.78 -2.52
C ARG A 47 9.50 0.91 -2.04
N ARG A 48 9.95 -0.05 -2.85
CA ARG A 48 11.35 -0.44 -2.79
C ARG A 48 12.16 0.76 -3.31
N ARG A 49 12.89 1.44 -2.42
CA ARG A 49 13.87 2.47 -2.81
C ARG A 49 15.04 1.80 -3.55
N GLY A 50 14.81 1.47 -4.81
CA GLY A 50 15.84 1.14 -5.78
C GLY A 50 16.52 2.41 -6.32
N PRO A 51 17.54 2.26 -7.20
CA PRO A 51 18.28 3.38 -7.80
C PRO A 51 17.32 4.48 -8.26
N GLY A 52 17.55 5.71 -7.78
CA GLY A 52 16.60 6.82 -7.80
C GLY A 52 15.81 6.91 -9.10
N ARG A 53 14.53 6.54 -9.05
CA ARG A 53 13.57 6.81 -10.12
C ARG A 53 13.57 8.33 -10.31
N ARG A 54 14.08 8.80 -11.46
CA ARG A 54 13.96 10.21 -11.83
C ARG A 54 12.48 10.58 -11.78
N LEU A 55 12.14 11.68 -11.09
CA LEU A 55 10.79 12.22 -11.10
C LEU A 55 10.36 12.39 -12.56
N THR A 56 9.10 12.10 -12.87
CA THR A 56 8.58 12.36 -14.22
C THR A 56 8.64 13.85 -14.50
N ASP A 57 8.82 14.22 -15.76
CA ASP A 57 8.91 15.64 -16.16
C ASP A 57 7.67 16.43 -15.68
N PHE A 58 6.50 15.79 -15.62
CA PHE A 58 5.28 16.37 -15.04
C PHE A 58 5.44 16.85 -13.59
N VAL A 59 6.10 16.08 -12.73
CA VAL A 59 6.32 16.43 -11.32
C VAL A 59 7.43 17.48 -11.20
N LYS A 60 8.48 17.32 -12.01
CA LYS A 60 9.64 18.22 -12.02
C LYS A 60 9.26 19.65 -12.47
N THR A 61 8.50 19.78 -13.56
CA THR A 61 8.02 21.06 -14.08
C THR A 61 7.12 21.79 -13.07
N ALA A 62 6.30 21.06 -12.32
CA ALA A 62 5.47 21.61 -11.26
C ALA A 62 6.28 22.14 -10.06
N GLU A 63 7.40 21.50 -9.71
CA GLU A 63 8.31 21.94 -8.63
C GLU A 63 9.20 23.12 -9.05
N GLU A 64 9.56 23.22 -10.35
CA GLU A 64 10.43 24.26 -10.92
C GLU A 64 9.70 25.58 -11.23
N GLY A 65 8.40 25.68 -10.91
CA GLY A 65 7.60 26.91 -11.04
C GLY A 65 6.98 27.12 -12.43
N GLU A 66 7.19 26.19 -13.36
CA GLU A 66 6.47 26.14 -14.63
C GLU A 66 5.08 25.50 -14.40
N MET A 67 4.11 26.32 -14.02
CA MET A 67 2.75 25.84 -13.77
C MET A 67 2.06 25.51 -15.11
N ASN A 68 1.65 24.26 -15.31
CA ASN A 68 0.77 23.93 -16.44
C ASN A 68 -0.56 24.68 -16.27
N ARG A 69 -1.18 25.10 -17.38
CA ARG A 69 -2.47 25.83 -17.39
C ARG A 69 -3.55 25.12 -16.57
N GLU A 70 -3.57 23.80 -16.64
CA GLU A 70 -4.46 22.94 -15.86
C GLU A 70 -4.20 23.03 -14.34
N GLN A 71 -2.94 22.96 -13.93
CA GLN A 71 -2.55 23.07 -12.51
C GLN A 71 -2.89 24.47 -11.97
N TYR A 72 -2.65 25.52 -12.75
CA TYR A 72 -3.02 26.89 -12.40
C TYR A 72 -4.54 27.03 -12.20
N LEU A 73 -5.33 26.52 -13.15
CA LEU A 73 -6.79 26.55 -13.08
C LEU A 73 -7.32 25.78 -11.85
N PHE A 74 -6.72 24.63 -11.55
CA PHE A 74 -7.08 23.83 -10.38
C PHE A 74 -6.81 24.58 -9.07
N LEU A 75 -5.65 25.23 -8.93
CA LEU A 75 -5.33 26.03 -7.74
C LEU A 75 -6.29 27.22 -7.55
N LEU A 76 -6.63 27.91 -8.64
CA LEU A 76 -7.60 29.00 -8.60
C LEU A 76 -8.99 28.49 -8.14
N ALA A 77 -9.41 27.32 -8.61
CA ALA A 77 -10.67 26.71 -8.21
C ALA A 77 -10.67 26.30 -6.73
N ILE A 78 -9.57 25.77 -6.21
CA ILE A 78 -9.40 25.44 -4.79
C ILE A 78 -9.46 26.71 -3.93
N ASP A 79 -8.78 27.78 -4.32
CA ASP A 79 -8.83 29.06 -3.60
C ASP A 79 -10.24 29.66 -3.57
N ALA A 80 -10.93 29.66 -4.72
CA ALA A 80 -12.33 30.09 -4.80
C ALA A 80 -13.24 29.25 -3.89
N PHE A 81 -13.08 27.93 -3.89
CA PHE A 81 -13.86 27.04 -3.03
C PHE A 81 -13.63 27.33 -1.54
N LYS A 82 -12.37 27.54 -1.13
CA LYS A 82 -12.01 27.87 0.25
C LYS A 82 -12.68 29.17 0.72
N ARG A 83 -12.67 30.20 -0.13
CA ARG A 83 -13.27 31.51 0.18
C ARG A 83 -14.78 31.44 0.33
N VAL A 84 -15.47 30.75 -0.59
CA VAL A 84 -16.94 30.64 -0.58
C VAL A 84 -17.44 29.81 0.60
N ASN A 85 -16.72 28.74 0.96
CA ASN A 85 -17.14 27.82 2.02
C ASN A 85 -16.53 28.16 3.39
N HIS A 86 -15.73 29.23 3.49
CA HIS A 86 -14.97 29.60 4.69
C HIS A 86 -14.15 28.43 5.29
N LYS A 87 -13.60 27.57 4.41
CA LYS A 87 -12.79 26.41 4.80
C LYS A 87 -11.31 26.68 4.56
N THR A 88 -10.47 26.33 5.52
CA THR A 88 -9.01 26.39 5.38
C THR A 88 -8.46 25.24 4.54
N PHE A 89 -9.03 24.04 4.70
CA PHE A 89 -8.64 22.83 3.98
C PHE A 89 -9.89 22.12 3.41
N PRO A 90 -9.96 21.87 2.09
CA PRO A 90 -11.02 21.07 1.51
C PRO A 90 -10.85 19.59 1.88
N SER A 91 -11.96 18.88 2.07
CA SER A 91 -11.96 17.42 2.19
C SER A 91 -11.68 16.76 0.83
N TRP A 92 -11.29 15.48 0.80
CA TRP A 92 -11.14 14.74 -0.47
C TRP A 92 -12.44 14.69 -1.28
N THR A 93 -13.60 14.69 -0.62
CA THR A 93 -14.90 14.81 -1.27
C THR A 93 -15.08 16.18 -1.92
N ASP A 94 -14.72 17.27 -1.22
CA ASP A 94 -14.76 18.62 -1.77
C ASP A 94 -13.82 18.76 -2.99
N VAL A 95 -12.63 18.14 -2.94
CA VAL A 95 -11.68 18.14 -4.06
C VAL A 95 -12.28 17.44 -5.28
N LEU A 96 -12.93 16.28 -5.09
CA LEU A 96 -13.62 15.58 -6.18
C LEU A 96 -14.77 16.42 -6.75
N GLU A 97 -15.50 17.15 -5.91
CA GLU A 97 -16.54 18.08 -6.36
C GLU A 97 -15.97 19.18 -7.26
N ILE A 98 -14.87 19.80 -6.84
CA ILE A 98 -14.19 20.86 -7.59
C ILE A 98 -13.73 20.34 -8.95
N ILE A 99 -13.09 19.16 -8.99
CA ILE A 99 -12.66 18.51 -10.23
C ILE A 99 -13.85 18.27 -11.17
N ARG A 100 -14.99 17.77 -10.65
CA ARG A 100 -16.19 17.58 -11.48
C ARG A 100 -16.79 18.90 -11.96
N LYS A 101 -16.73 19.97 -11.16
CA LYS A 101 -17.19 21.34 -11.54
C LYS A 101 -16.28 22.01 -12.58
N LEU A 102 -14.98 21.73 -12.55
CA LEU A 102 -14.03 22.16 -13.58
C LEU A 102 -14.27 21.49 -14.94
N GLY A 103 -15.04 20.39 -14.97
CA GLY A 103 -15.45 19.72 -16.21
C GLY A 103 -14.76 18.38 -16.47
N TYR A 104 -13.91 17.90 -15.57
CA TYR A 104 -13.27 16.60 -15.72
C TYR A 104 -14.29 15.46 -15.63
N ARG A 105 -14.14 14.48 -16.52
CA ARG A 105 -14.97 13.27 -16.59
C ARG A 105 -14.08 12.05 -16.74
N LYS A 106 -14.46 10.96 -16.07
CA LYS A 106 -13.73 9.69 -16.19
C LYS A 106 -14.21 8.94 -17.43
N THR A 107 -13.68 9.28 -18.60
CA THR A 107 -14.08 8.67 -19.89
C THR A 107 -13.29 7.41 -20.25
N MET A 108 -12.18 7.15 -19.56
CA MET A 108 -11.29 6.02 -19.81
C MET A 108 -11.18 5.09 -18.60
N PRO A 109 -10.87 3.79 -18.81
CA PRO A 109 -10.56 2.89 -17.72
C PRO A 109 -9.32 3.37 -16.94
N SER A 110 -9.27 3.04 -15.66
CA SER A 110 -8.16 3.36 -14.78
C SER A 110 -6.91 2.59 -15.21
N GLU A 111 -5.80 3.31 -15.38
CA GLU A 111 -4.48 2.70 -15.55
C GLU A 111 -3.92 2.14 -14.23
N LEU A 112 -4.55 2.51 -13.10
CA LEU A 112 -4.17 2.02 -11.77
C LEU A 112 -4.82 0.67 -11.49
N ASN A 113 -4.01 -0.30 -11.07
CA ASN A 113 -4.50 -1.59 -10.59
C ASN A 113 -4.90 -1.49 -9.11
N LEU A 114 -6.19 -1.32 -8.86
CA LEU A 114 -6.77 -1.19 -7.51
C LEU A 114 -7.26 -2.53 -6.92
N GLY A 115 -6.99 -3.65 -7.59
CA GLY A 115 -7.43 -4.98 -7.20
C GLY A 115 -8.96 -5.14 -7.16
N SER A 116 -9.44 -6.21 -6.51
CA SER A 116 -10.87 -6.53 -6.42
C SER A 116 -11.68 -5.65 -5.46
N ARG A 117 -11.01 -4.75 -4.72
CA ARG A 117 -11.63 -3.90 -3.71
C ARG A 117 -12.34 -2.68 -4.30
N ALA A 118 -12.00 -2.32 -5.54
CA ALA A 118 -12.55 -1.15 -6.21
C ALA A 118 -13.07 -1.55 -7.59
N THR A 119 -14.33 -1.24 -7.86
CA THR A 119 -14.92 -1.38 -9.19
C THR A 119 -14.61 -0.12 -9.99
N ASP A 120 -13.88 -0.28 -11.08
CA ASP A 120 -13.63 0.82 -12.01
C ASP A 120 -14.90 1.14 -12.82
N TRP A 121 -15.13 2.43 -13.07
CA TRP A 121 -16.32 2.91 -13.78
C TRP A 121 -15.95 3.98 -14.80
N THR A 122 -16.77 4.15 -15.84
CA THR A 122 -16.57 5.21 -16.84
C THR A 122 -17.88 5.94 -17.10
N GLU A 123 -17.80 7.18 -17.56
CA GLU A 123 -18.95 8.01 -17.93
C GLU A 123 -18.75 8.68 -19.29
N LYS A 124 -19.85 9.14 -19.89
CA LYS A 124 -19.82 9.93 -21.13
C LYS A 124 -19.30 11.34 -20.81
N GLY A 125 -18.50 11.91 -21.72
CA GLY A 125 -17.90 13.24 -21.52
C GLY A 125 -18.89 14.41 -21.44
N ASN A 126 -20.10 14.23 -21.97
CA ASN A 126 -21.14 15.28 -21.99
C ASN A 126 -22.10 15.25 -20.77
N VAL A 127 -21.87 14.35 -19.80
CA VAL A 127 -22.73 14.25 -18.60
C VAL A 127 -22.50 15.46 -17.70
N PRO A 128 -23.56 16.06 -17.11
CA PRO A 128 -23.40 17.13 -16.12
C PRO A 128 -22.61 16.65 -14.89
N SER A 129 -22.06 17.58 -14.11
CA SER A 129 -21.19 17.22 -12.97
C SER A 129 -21.92 16.39 -11.91
N GLY A 130 -23.24 16.58 -11.74
CA GLY A 130 -24.07 15.78 -10.83
C GLY A 130 -23.82 16.02 -9.34
N VAL A 131 -22.94 16.96 -9.00
CA VAL A 131 -22.52 17.24 -7.61
C VAL A 131 -23.53 18.08 -6.83
N ASN A 132 -24.39 18.84 -7.51
CA ASN A 132 -25.40 19.70 -6.87
C ASN A 132 -26.74 18.99 -6.60
N LYS A 133 -26.79 17.65 -6.69
CA LYS A 133 -28.04 16.93 -6.39
C LYS A 133 -28.29 17.02 -4.88
N PRO A 134 -29.39 17.64 -4.43
CA PRO A 134 -29.79 17.50 -3.03
C PRO A 134 -29.98 16.00 -2.75
N ALA A 135 -29.52 15.53 -1.60
CA ALA A 135 -29.80 14.16 -1.18
C ALA A 135 -31.33 13.99 -1.23
N GLU A 136 -31.82 13.16 -2.13
CA GLU A 136 -33.24 12.82 -2.21
C GLU A 136 -33.66 12.41 -0.79
N GLN A 137 -34.65 13.12 -0.24
CA GLN A 137 -35.24 12.76 1.05
C GLN A 137 -35.69 11.31 0.89
N ARG A 138 -35.08 10.40 1.66
CA ARG A 138 -35.52 9.02 1.73
C ARG A 138 -36.93 9.08 2.31
N GLU A 139 -37.94 8.98 1.45
CA GLU A 139 -39.30 8.72 1.91
C GLU A 139 -39.27 7.33 2.57
N GLU A 140 -39.66 7.31 3.85
CA GLU A 140 -39.73 6.14 4.73
C GLU A 140 -40.81 5.14 4.30
#